data_AF-A0A964WWV5-F1
#
_entry.id   AF-A0A964WWV5-F1
#
_cell.length_a   1.000
_cell.length_b   1.000
_cell.length_c   1.000
_cell.angle_alpha   90.00
_cell.angle_beta   90.00
_cell.angle_gamma   90.00
#
_symmetry.space_group_name_H-M   'P 1'
#
loop_
_entity.id
_entity.type
_entity.pdbx_description
1 polymer ?
#
loop_
_entity_poly.entity_id
_entity_poly.type
_entity_poly.pdbx_seq_one_letter_code
_entity_poly.pdbx_strand_id
1 'polypeptide(L)'
;MLIITALSFKKNILKPFLGVLEAFFRFKIIMTVLASIIYLELIILALSYVKFWDFILLKDTVFWYMGTGFITLLNLNKALEENDFFRRTVIDSFKFIVLFQFLVNVYSFNLVMEFILFPILAIIVVLDSLAEVKEEYRPIKKLTGTVLSLFGIFILIYAIYQVSVDFRDFSTWKTLKAFVFPVILTIGYIPFTYFLALLMKYENVFLRVGFRFKKDRKQFRSIKRKIILTCHISLSKLNKLSNINSFNHILKKEDLLDTIEEMKSL
;
A
#
# COMPACT_ATOMS: atom_id res chain seq x y z
N MET A 1 -22.41 -1.01 -36.21
CA MET A 1 -21.25 -1.78 -35.68
C MET A 1 -20.71 -1.25 -34.35
N LEU A 2 -20.69 0.08 -34.10
CA LEU A 2 -20.18 0.70 -32.87
C LEU A 2 -21.03 0.51 -31.59
N ILE A 3 -22.34 0.28 -31.72
CA ILE A 3 -23.24 0.08 -30.57
C ILE A 3 -23.10 -1.33 -29.98
N ILE A 4 -22.83 -2.32 -30.85
CA ILE A 4 -22.64 -3.73 -30.45
C ILE A 4 -21.27 -3.90 -29.78
N THR A 5 -20.24 -3.18 -30.24
CA THR A 5 -18.92 -3.16 -29.58
C THR A 5 -18.97 -2.47 -28.22
N ALA A 6 -19.73 -1.38 -28.06
CA ALA A 6 -19.94 -0.72 -26.77
C ALA A 6 -20.73 -1.58 -25.76
N LEU A 7 -21.76 -2.31 -26.21
CA LEU A 7 -22.52 -3.25 -25.38
C LEU A 7 -21.70 -4.47 -24.96
N SER A 8 -20.82 -4.96 -25.84
CA SER A 8 -19.89 -6.06 -25.52
C SER A 8 -18.82 -5.62 -24.51
N PHE A 9 -18.34 -4.38 -24.59
CA PHE A 9 -17.42 -3.79 -23.61
C PHE A 9 -18.06 -3.66 -22.21
N LYS A 10 -19.32 -3.23 -22.14
CA LYS A 10 -20.07 -3.07 -20.87
C LYS A 10 -20.22 -4.41 -20.14
N LYS A 11 -20.53 -5.49 -20.88
CA LYS A 11 -20.72 -6.85 -20.32
C LYS A 11 -19.40 -7.52 -19.90
N ASN A 12 -18.30 -7.20 -20.59
CA ASN A 12 -16.95 -7.70 -20.26
C ASN A 12 -16.29 -6.97 -19.09
N ILE A 13 -16.69 -5.75 -18.73
CA ILE A 13 -16.18 -5.04 -17.54
C ILE A 13 -17.05 -5.29 -16.31
N LEU A 14 -18.38 -5.40 -16.48
CA LEU A 14 -19.31 -5.64 -15.37
C LEU A 14 -19.06 -6.96 -14.64
N LYS A 15 -18.70 -8.04 -15.36
CA LYS A 15 -18.43 -9.34 -14.72
C LYS A 15 -17.14 -9.34 -13.87
N PRO A 16 -15.98 -8.86 -14.37
CA PRO A 16 -14.80 -8.65 -13.52
C PRO A 16 -15.06 -7.66 -12.39
N PHE A 17 -15.80 -6.58 -12.64
CA PHE A 17 -16.13 -5.59 -11.61
C PHE A 17 -17.01 -6.18 -10.50
N LEU A 18 -18.01 -6.98 -10.86
CA LEU A 18 -18.81 -7.76 -9.90
C LEU A 18 -17.98 -8.81 -9.17
N GLY A 19 -17.05 -9.50 -9.86
CA GLY A 19 -16.12 -10.44 -9.23
C GLY A 19 -15.13 -9.78 -8.27
N VAL A 20 -14.70 -8.55 -8.56
CA VAL A 20 -13.88 -7.72 -7.67
C VAL A 20 -14.72 -7.27 -6.48
N LEU A 21 -15.95 -6.81 -6.68
CA LEU A 21 -16.91 -6.50 -5.61
C LEU A 21 -17.16 -7.72 -4.70
N GLU A 22 -17.48 -8.88 -5.27
CA GLU A 22 -17.66 -10.13 -4.52
C GLU A 22 -16.38 -10.56 -3.79
N ALA A 23 -15.20 -10.30 -4.37
CA ALA A 23 -13.93 -10.51 -3.69
C ALA A 23 -13.76 -9.56 -2.49
N PHE A 24 -14.14 -8.28 -2.63
CA PHE A 24 -14.18 -7.31 -1.53
C PHE A 24 -15.13 -7.75 -0.40
N PHE A 25 -16.24 -8.42 -0.75
CA PHE A 25 -17.22 -8.93 0.21
C PHE A 25 -16.82 -10.25 0.90
N ARG A 26 -15.61 -10.76 0.68
CA ARG A 26 -15.11 -11.88 1.50
C ARG A 26 -14.88 -11.40 2.93
N PHE A 27 -15.49 -12.10 3.89
CA PHE A 27 -15.43 -11.80 5.33
C PHE A 27 -14.01 -11.45 5.82
N LYS A 28 -12.99 -12.15 5.33
CA LYS A 28 -11.58 -11.90 5.70
C LYS A 28 -11.05 -10.54 5.24
N ILE A 29 -11.44 -10.06 4.06
CA ILE A 29 -11.05 -8.75 3.54
C ILE A 29 -11.76 -7.65 4.32
N ILE A 30 -13.07 -7.78 4.55
CA ILE A 30 -13.84 -6.84 5.38
C ILE A 30 -13.22 -6.70 6.77
N MET A 31 -12.93 -7.81 7.44
CA MET A 31 -12.33 -7.78 8.79
C MET A 31 -10.96 -7.12 8.80
N THR A 32 -10.17 -7.29 7.74
CA THR A 32 -8.86 -6.64 7.60
C THR A 32 -8.99 -5.12 7.43
N VAL A 33 -9.95 -4.69 6.60
CA VAL A 33 -10.23 -3.26 6.37
C VAL A 33 -10.84 -2.60 7.62
N LEU A 34 -11.69 -3.31 8.37
CA LEU A 34 -12.21 -2.79 9.63
C LEU A 34 -11.09 -2.66 10.67
N ALA A 35 -10.23 -3.68 10.80
CA ALA A 35 -9.09 -3.63 11.71
C ALA A 35 -8.13 -2.48 11.38
N SER A 36 -7.92 -2.16 10.10
CA SER A 36 -7.09 -1.02 9.69
C SER A 36 -7.71 0.32 10.01
N ILE A 37 -9.03 0.46 9.86
CA ILE A 37 -9.74 1.70 10.23
C ILE A 37 -9.67 1.90 11.75
N ILE A 38 -9.93 0.87 12.54
CA ILE A 38 -9.81 0.93 14.01
C ILE A 38 -8.39 1.33 14.42
N TYR A 39 -7.37 0.73 13.80
CA TYR A 39 -6.00 1.09 14.10
C TYR A 39 -5.66 2.53 13.69
N LEU A 40 -6.17 3.01 12.56
CA LEU A 40 -6.04 4.40 12.15
C LEU A 40 -6.69 5.35 13.18
N GLU A 41 -7.88 5.03 13.68
CA GLU A 41 -8.55 5.81 14.74
C GLU A 41 -7.69 5.86 16.01
N LEU A 42 -7.04 4.75 16.40
CA LEU A 42 -6.11 4.74 17.54
C LEU A 42 -4.91 5.68 17.32
N ILE A 43 -4.35 5.73 16.10
CA ILE A 43 -3.28 6.70 15.77
C ILE A 43 -3.82 8.14 15.91
N ILE A 44 -5.00 8.42 15.38
CA ILE A 44 -5.62 9.75 15.43
C ILE A 44 -5.89 10.16 16.89
N LEU A 45 -6.39 9.25 17.72
CA LEU A 45 -6.61 9.49 19.14
C LEU A 45 -5.30 9.80 19.86
N ALA A 46 -4.24 9.05 19.59
CA ALA A 46 -2.91 9.33 20.14
C ALA A 46 -2.38 10.70 19.70
N LEU A 47 -2.56 11.08 18.43
CA LEU A 47 -2.18 12.40 17.91
C LEU A 47 -3.05 13.53 18.48
N SER A 48 -4.31 13.27 18.76
CA SER A 48 -5.22 14.21 19.42
C SER A 48 -4.81 14.45 20.88
N TYR A 49 -4.42 13.39 21.59
CA TYR A 49 -3.93 13.47 22.97
C TYR A 49 -2.70 14.39 23.09
N VAL A 50 -1.77 14.32 22.13
CA VAL A 50 -0.60 15.23 22.09
C VAL A 50 -0.88 16.58 21.43
N LYS A 51 -2.15 16.93 21.18
CA LYS A 51 -2.61 18.18 20.54
C LYS A 51 -2.02 18.41 19.14
N PHE A 52 -1.60 17.34 18.48
CA PHE A 52 -1.11 17.40 17.10
C PHE A 52 -2.27 17.41 16.11
N TRP A 53 -3.23 16.48 16.28
CA TRP A 53 -4.40 16.34 15.42
C TRP A 53 -5.59 17.19 15.91
N ASP A 54 -6.29 17.81 14.95
CA ASP A 54 -7.57 18.50 15.14
C ASP A 54 -8.46 18.27 13.90
N PHE A 55 -9.73 18.71 13.98
CA PHE A 55 -10.71 18.50 12.91
C PHE A 55 -10.32 19.11 11.55
N ILE A 56 -9.36 20.05 11.51
CA ILE A 56 -8.88 20.64 10.26
C ILE A 56 -8.17 19.57 9.42
N LEU A 57 -7.46 18.63 10.07
CA LEU A 57 -6.72 17.54 9.43
C LEU A 57 -7.60 16.32 9.07
N LEU A 58 -8.92 16.39 9.28
CA LEU A 58 -9.82 15.28 8.96
C LEU A 58 -9.77 14.94 7.46
N LYS A 59 -9.76 15.95 6.59
CA LYS A 59 -9.67 15.76 5.14
C LYS A 59 -8.35 15.07 4.77
N ASP A 60 -7.24 15.56 5.30
CA ASP A 60 -5.91 14.97 5.07
C ASP A 60 -5.86 13.51 5.51
N THR A 61 -6.51 13.18 6.62
CA THR A 61 -6.61 11.81 7.15
C THR A 61 -7.34 10.88 6.17
N VAL A 62 -8.50 11.31 5.66
CA VAL A 62 -9.30 10.53 4.71
C VAL A 62 -8.56 10.33 3.39
N PHE A 63 -7.96 11.39 2.85
CA PHE A 63 -7.16 11.32 1.62
C PHE A 63 -5.93 10.42 1.80
N TRP A 64 -5.22 10.56 2.91
CA TRP A 64 -4.07 9.73 3.21
C TRP A 64 -4.46 8.25 3.34
N TYR A 65 -5.59 7.94 3.98
CA TYR A 65 -6.05 6.56 4.09
C TYR A 65 -6.45 5.99 2.73
N MET A 66 -7.22 6.70 1.91
CA MET A 66 -7.65 6.22 0.59
C MET A 66 -6.47 6.04 -0.38
N GLY A 67 -5.48 6.94 -0.31
CA GLY A 67 -4.24 6.84 -1.05
C GLY A 67 -3.29 5.83 -0.40
N THR A 68 -2.43 6.29 0.51
CA THR A 68 -1.37 5.48 1.10
C THR A 68 -1.89 4.30 1.93
N GLY A 69 -2.81 4.53 2.87
CA GLY A 69 -3.23 3.51 3.84
C GLY A 69 -3.84 2.27 3.19
N PHE A 70 -4.77 2.49 2.26
CA PHE A 70 -5.53 1.47 1.55
C PHE A 70 -4.70 0.82 0.44
N ILE A 71 -3.92 1.59 -0.32
CA ILE A 71 -3.01 1.02 -1.34
C ILE A 71 -1.96 0.12 -0.68
N THR A 72 -1.46 0.47 0.51
CA THR A 72 -0.55 -0.38 1.28
C THR A 72 -1.22 -1.70 1.65
N LEU A 73 -2.47 -1.68 2.09
CA LEU A 73 -3.24 -2.90 2.38
C LEU A 73 -3.41 -3.79 1.15
N LEU A 74 -3.76 -3.22 -0.01
CA LEU A 74 -3.94 -3.97 -1.26
C LEU A 74 -2.63 -4.61 -1.73
N ASN A 75 -1.50 -3.95 -1.48
CA ASN A 75 -0.17 -4.41 -1.88
C ASN A 75 0.55 -5.26 -0.81
N LEU A 76 -0.10 -5.60 0.31
CA LEU A 76 0.51 -6.39 1.39
C LEU A 76 1.10 -7.73 0.94
N ASN A 77 0.56 -8.32 -0.13
CA ASN A 77 1.12 -9.55 -0.70
C ASN A 77 2.58 -9.37 -1.17
N LYS A 78 2.95 -8.17 -1.64
CA LYS A 78 4.34 -7.87 -2.04
C LYS A 78 5.30 -7.88 -0.85
N ALA A 79 4.82 -7.54 0.34
CA ALA A 79 5.61 -7.62 1.58
C ALA A 79 6.01 -9.07 1.93
N LEU A 80 5.30 -10.06 1.40
CA LEU A 80 5.61 -11.48 1.60
C LEU A 80 6.81 -11.94 0.76
N GLU A 81 7.21 -11.17 -0.26
CA GLU A 81 8.27 -11.56 -1.19
C GLU A 81 9.46 -10.59 -1.10
N GLU A 82 9.20 -9.32 -0.84
CA GLU A 82 10.19 -8.24 -0.88
C GLU A 82 10.56 -7.75 0.52
N ASN A 83 11.86 -7.74 0.85
CA ASN A 83 12.34 -7.27 2.16
C ASN A 83 12.27 -5.73 2.31
N ASP A 84 12.37 -4.99 1.21
CA ASP A 84 12.38 -3.51 1.21
C ASP A 84 10.98 -2.88 1.07
N PHE A 85 9.91 -3.68 1.11
CA PHE A 85 8.54 -3.23 0.88
C PHE A 85 8.14 -2.04 1.76
N PHE A 86 8.35 -2.12 3.08
CA PHE A 86 7.96 -1.06 4.01
C PHE A 86 8.80 0.21 3.81
N ARG A 87 10.11 0.07 3.60
CA ARG A 87 11.00 1.20 3.32
C ARG A 87 10.58 1.91 2.04
N ARG A 88 10.30 1.17 0.97
CA ARG A 88 9.80 1.73 -0.28
C ARG A 88 8.45 2.40 -0.09
N THR A 89 7.53 1.78 0.65
CA THR A 89 6.20 2.35 0.95
C THR A 89 6.33 3.71 1.65
N VAL A 90 7.25 3.86 2.60
CA VAL A 90 7.52 5.16 3.25
C VAL A 90 8.02 6.20 2.25
N ILE A 91 9.00 5.83 1.41
CA ILE A 91 9.60 6.74 0.42
C ILE A 91 8.57 7.18 -0.64
N ASP A 92 7.80 6.23 -1.17
CA ASP A 92 6.80 6.49 -2.21
C ASP A 92 5.63 7.30 -1.65
N SER A 93 5.21 7.01 -0.42
CA SER A 93 4.22 7.83 0.29
C SER A 93 4.73 9.25 0.48
N PHE A 94 5.98 9.43 0.89
CA PHE A 94 6.57 10.76 1.04
C PHE A 94 6.55 11.55 -0.28
N LYS A 95 6.91 10.93 -1.41
CA LYS A 95 6.85 11.59 -2.73
C LYS A 95 5.41 11.99 -3.09
N PHE A 96 4.45 11.08 -2.91
CA PHE A 96 3.05 11.36 -3.21
C PHE A 96 2.47 12.45 -2.31
N ILE A 97 2.73 12.38 -1.01
CA ILE A 97 2.31 13.37 -0.01
C ILE A 97 2.93 14.72 -0.32
N VAL A 98 4.24 14.81 -0.57
CA VAL A 98 4.89 16.07 -0.89
C VAL A 98 4.26 16.70 -2.13
N LEU A 99 4.01 15.92 -3.19
CA LEU A 99 3.35 16.41 -4.39
C LEU A 99 1.89 16.82 -4.14
N PHE A 100 1.15 16.07 -3.33
CA PHE A 100 -0.26 16.33 -3.01
C PHE A 100 -0.44 17.52 -2.07
N GLN A 101 0.30 17.57 -0.96
CA GLN A 101 0.30 18.68 -0.01
C GLN A 101 0.73 19.97 -0.69
N PHE A 102 1.72 19.84 -1.57
CA PHE A 102 2.12 20.94 -2.42
C PHE A 102 0.95 21.36 -3.31
N LEU A 103 0.36 20.47 -4.10
CA LEU A 103 -0.81 20.78 -4.93
C LEU A 103 -1.96 21.44 -4.15
N VAL A 104 -2.34 20.93 -2.98
CA VAL A 104 -3.48 21.42 -2.19
C VAL A 104 -3.18 22.75 -1.48
N ASN A 105 -1.97 22.95 -0.95
CA ASN A 105 -1.63 24.23 -0.29
C ASN A 105 -1.38 25.35 -1.30
N VAL A 106 -0.86 25.00 -2.46
CA VAL A 106 -0.49 25.94 -3.52
C VAL A 106 -1.68 26.27 -4.40
N TYR A 107 -2.57 25.30 -4.59
CA TYR A 107 -3.88 25.54 -5.16
C TYR A 107 -4.95 25.51 -4.09
N SER A 108 -5.27 26.69 -3.57
CA SER A 108 -6.64 26.95 -3.13
C SER A 108 -7.58 26.99 -4.35
N PHE A 109 -7.71 25.87 -5.06
CA PHE A 109 -8.70 25.75 -6.11
C PHE A 109 -10.09 25.77 -5.47
N ASN A 110 -11.06 26.37 -6.15
CA ASN A 110 -12.43 26.19 -5.70
C ASN A 110 -12.81 24.69 -5.82
N LEU A 111 -13.79 24.28 -5.03
CA LEU A 111 -14.21 22.88 -4.91
C LEU A 111 -14.64 22.25 -6.26
N VAL A 112 -15.09 23.07 -7.23
CA VAL A 112 -15.47 22.63 -8.57
C VAL A 112 -14.25 22.30 -9.43
N MET A 113 -13.19 23.12 -9.35
CA MET A 113 -11.93 22.88 -10.07
C MET A 113 -11.23 21.62 -9.55
N GLU A 114 -11.23 21.38 -8.24
CA GLU A 114 -10.70 20.13 -7.66
C GLU A 114 -11.43 18.89 -8.20
N PHE A 115 -12.77 18.93 -8.22
CA PHE A 115 -13.60 17.83 -8.71
C PHE A 115 -13.43 17.52 -10.19
N ILE A 116 -12.96 18.48 -11.00
CA ILE A 116 -12.71 18.28 -12.43
C ILE A 116 -11.26 17.85 -12.66
N LEU A 117 -10.30 18.52 -12.01
CA LEU A 117 -8.88 18.32 -12.23
C LEU A 117 -8.39 16.95 -11.74
N PHE A 118 -8.80 16.52 -10.54
CA PHE A 118 -8.34 15.26 -9.98
C PHE A 118 -8.77 14.03 -10.79
N PRO A 119 -10.04 13.89 -11.23
CA PRO A 119 -10.44 12.80 -12.10
C PRO A 119 -9.71 12.79 -13.45
N ILE A 120 -9.47 13.97 -14.05
CA ILE A 120 -8.74 14.07 -15.32
C ILE A 120 -7.30 13.57 -15.15
N LEU A 121 -6.60 14.02 -14.10
CA LEU A 121 -5.25 13.55 -13.78
C LEU A 121 -5.23 12.04 -13.50
N ALA A 122 -6.21 11.52 -12.74
CA ALA A 122 -6.32 10.10 -12.48
C ALA A 122 -6.50 9.28 -13.77
N ILE A 123 -7.34 9.74 -14.69
CA ILE A 123 -7.51 9.12 -16.01
C ILE A 123 -6.20 9.13 -16.79
N ILE A 124 -5.46 10.24 -16.80
CA ILE A 124 -4.18 10.37 -17.49
C ILE A 124 -3.14 9.40 -16.91
N VAL A 125 -3.04 9.28 -15.59
CA VAL A 125 -2.13 8.33 -14.92
C VAL A 125 -2.50 6.88 -15.23
N VAL A 126 -3.79 6.54 -15.22
CA VAL A 126 -4.25 5.20 -15.58
C VAL A 126 -3.91 4.90 -17.04
N LEU A 127 -4.18 5.82 -17.97
CA LEU A 127 -3.82 5.67 -19.38
C LEU A 127 -2.31 5.53 -19.58
N ASP A 128 -1.50 6.30 -18.85
CA ASP A 128 -0.04 6.22 -18.87
C ASP A 128 0.47 4.85 -18.39
N SER A 129 -0.10 4.32 -17.31
CA SER A 129 0.27 3.01 -16.77
C SER A 129 -0.17 1.86 -17.68
N LEU A 130 -1.34 1.94 -18.31
CA LEU A 130 -1.84 0.92 -19.23
C LEU A 130 -1.05 0.91 -20.55
N ALA A 131 -0.63 2.08 -21.00
CA ALA A 131 0.19 2.24 -22.20
C ALA A 131 1.63 1.73 -22.03
N GLU A 132 2.06 1.42 -20.80
CA GLU A 132 3.37 0.86 -20.49
C GLU A 132 3.47 -0.66 -20.81
N VAL A 133 2.32 -1.34 -20.89
CA VAL A 133 2.26 -2.80 -20.98
C VAL A 133 2.49 -3.33 -22.40
N LYS A 134 2.21 -2.54 -23.44
CA LYS A 134 2.32 -2.97 -24.85
C LYS A 134 3.01 -1.90 -25.70
N GLU A 135 3.94 -2.32 -26.55
CA GLU A 135 4.66 -1.41 -27.45
C GLU A 135 3.74 -0.64 -28.42
N GLU A 136 2.58 -1.20 -28.77
CA GLU A 136 1.56 -0.56 -29.60
C GLU A 136 1.05 0.78 -29.04
N TYR A 137 1.09 0.97 -27.71
CA TYR A 137 0.61 2.18 -27.04
C TYR A 137 1.72 3.19 -26.71
N ARG A 138 2.93 2.99 -27.25
CA ARG A 138 4.08 3.89 -27.03
C ARG A 138 3.81 5.37 -27.35
N PRO A 139 3.01 5.74 -28.38
CA PRO A 139 2.64 7.15 -28.61
C PRO A 139 1.79 7.73 -27.48
N ILE A 140 0.85 6.95 -26.94
CA ILE A 140 0.01 7.34 -25.81
C ILE A 140 0.89 7.53 -24.57
N LYS A 141 1.77 6.56 -24.28
CA LYS A 141 2.75 6.65 -23.16
C LYS A 141 3.61 7.91 -23.24
N LYS A 142 4.10 8.25 -24.43
CA LYS A 142 4.92 9.46 -24.62
C LYS A 142 4.12 10.73 -24.35
N LEU A 143 2.87 10.77 -24.81
CA LEU A 143 1.98 11.92 -24.67
C LEU A 143 1.54 12.11 -23.21
N THR A 144 1.03 11.06 -22.56
CA THR A 144 0.64 11.08 -21.14
C THR A 144 1.83 11.38 -20.25
N GLY A 145 2.99 10.77 -20.50
CA GLY A 145 4.22 11.00 -19.75
C GLY A 145 4.73 12.44 -19.90
N THR A 146 4.62 13.04 -21.09
CA THR A 146 4.99 14.45 -21.32
C THR A 146 4.03 15.40 -20.62
N VAL A 147 2.71 15.15 -20.68
CA VAL A 147 1.71 15.94 -19.94
C VAL A 147 1.95 15.86 -18.43
N LEU A 148 2.18 14.66 -17.90
CA LEU A 148 2.52 14.45 -16.48
C LEU A 148 3.81 15.16 -16.08
N SER A 149 4.83 15.14 -16.96
CA SER A 149 6.11 15.80 -16.70
C SER A 149 5.98 17.32 -16.72
N LEU A 150 5.26 17.89 -17.69
CA LEU A 150 5.00 19.33 -17.77
C LEU A 150 4.17 19.81 -16.58
N PHE A 151 3.15 19.03 -16.19
CA PHE A 151 2.36 19.30 -15.00
C PHE A 151 3.23 19.28 -13.73
N GLY A 152 4.11 18.27 -13.59
CA GLY A 152 5.09 18.20 -12.50
C GLY A 152 6.07 19.37 -12.47
N ILE A 153 6.58 19.82 -13.62
CA ILE A 153 7.48 20.98 -13.71
C ILE A 153 6.75 22.27 -13.34
N PHE A 154 5.53 22.46 -13.85
CA PHE A 154 4.70 23.62 -13.55
C PHE A 154 4.41 23.75 -12.05
N ILE A 155 4.06 22.62 -11.41
CA ILE A 155 3.94 22.49 -9.96
C ILE A 155 5.22 22.96 -9.26
N LEU A 156 6.39 22.46 -9.67
CA LEU A 156 7.68 22.83 -9.06
C LEU A 156 8.04 24.32 -9.23
N ILE A 157 7.79 24.91 -10.39
CA ILE A 157 8.05 26.34 -10.65
C ILE A 157 7.13 27.19 -9.78
N TYR A 158 5.84 26.86 -9.75
CA TYR A 158 4.87 27.56 -8.91
C TYR A 158 5.19 27.38 -7.42
N ALA A 159 5.82 26.27 -7.03
CA ALA A 159 6.32 26.04 -5.67
C ALA A 159 7.33 27.07 -5.24
N ILE A 160 8.34 27.21 -6.07
CA ILE A 160 9.45 28.12 -5.85
C ILE A 160 8.91 29.55 -5.84
N TYR A 161 7.98 29.87 -6.73
CA TYR A 161 7.31 31.17 -6.76
C TYR A 161 6.56 31.48 -5.46
N GLN A 162 5.70 30.58 -4.99
CA GLN A 162 4.92 30.79 -3.75
C GLN A 162 5.80 30.90 -2.51
N VAL A 163 6.82 30.04 -2.38
CA VAL A 163 7.80 30.14 -1.29
C VAL A 163 8.56 31.47 -1.35
N SER A 164 8.84 31.99 -2.55
CA SER A 164 9.60 33.24 -2.74
C SER A 164 8.76 34.50 -2.52
N VAL A 165 7.46 34.45 -2.82
CA VAL A 165 6.54 35.60 -2.72
C VAL A 165 5.89 35.69 -1.33
N ASP A 166 5.55 34.56 -0.71
CA ASP A 166 4.78 34.51 0.54
C ASP A 166 5.39 33.55 1.58
N PHE A 167 6.66 33.80 1.92
CA PHE A 167 7.37 33.03 2.96
C PHE A 167 6.68 33.09 4.34
N ARG A 168 5.79 34.08 4.58
CA ARG A 168 5.04 34.21 5.84
C ARG A 168 3.91 33.18 5.98
N ASP A 169 3.20 32.85 4.90
CA ASP A 169 2.12 31.85 4.93
C ASP A 169 2.65 30.40 4.92
N PHE A 170 3.75 30.15 4.20
CA PHE A 170 4.42 28.83 4.19
C PHE A 170 5.05 28.48 5.54
N SER A 171 5.48 29.48 6.31
CA SER A 171 6.09 29.32 7.65
C SER A 171 5.05 29.26 8.79
N THR A 172 3.76 29.16 8.46
CA THR A 172 2.72 29.01 9.47
C THR A 172 2.74 27.60 10.06
N TRP A 173 2.60 27.48 11.38
CA TRP A 173 2.51 26.20 12.11
C TRP A 173 1.49 25.21 11.51
N LYS A 174 0.42 25.72 10.89
CA LYS A 174 -0.60 24.93 10.19
C LYS A 174 -0.05 24.23 8.95
N THR A 175 0.70 24.94 8.12
CA THR A 175 1.30 24.41 6.88
C THR A 175 2.33 23.32 7.21
N LEU A 176 3.16 23.55 8.23
CA LEU A 176 4.12 22.56 8.71
C LEU A 176 3.43 21.31 9.27
N LYS A 177 2.38 21.48 10.09
CA LYS A 177 1.57 20.37 10.59
C LYS A 177 0.98 19.54 9.45
N ALA A 178 0.36 20.20 8.47
CA ALA A 178 -0.25 19.54 7.32
C ALA A 178 0.78 18.77 6.49
N PHE A 179 2.00 19.31 6.33
CA PHE A 179 3.10 18.63 5.63
C PHE A 179 3.66 17.40 6.37
N VAL A 180 3.85 17.49 7.68
CA VAL A 180 4.44 16.41 8.48
C VAL A 180 3.41 15.34 8.83
N PHE A 181 2.13 15.71 8.91
CA PHE A 181 1.05 14.82 9.35
C PHE A 181 0.97 13.49 8.59
N PRO A 182 1.00 13.45 7.26
CA PRO A 182 0.89 12.19 6.52
C PRO A 182 2.14 11.30 6.66
N VAL A 183 3.30 11.89 6.97
CA VAL A 183 4.52 11.14 7.31
C VAL A 183 4.36 10.44 8.65
N ILE A 184 3.84 11.16 9.65
CA ILE A 184 3.51 10.59 10.97
C ILE A 184 2.50 9.46 10.83
N LEU A 185 1.43 9.65 10.04
CA LEU A 185 0.45 8.58 9.78
C LEU A 185 1.10 7.36 9.13
N THR A 186 1.95 7.56 8.11
CA THR A 186 2.65 6.47 7.42
C THR A 186 3.52 5.67 8.37
N ILE A 187 4.38 6.35 9.15
CA ILE A 187 5.24 5.69 10.14
C ILE A 187 4.40 4.98 11.21
N GLY A 188 3.35 5.63 11.72
CA GLY A 188 2.45 5.07 12.73
C GLY A 188 1.65 3.86 12.25
N TYR A 189 1.41 3.76 10.94
CA TYR A 189 0.66 2.68 10.29
C TYR A 189 1.52 1.46 9.90
N ILE A 190 2.84 1.62 9.83
CA ILE A 190 3.78 0.51 9.56
C ILE A 190 3.64 -0.63 10.58
N PRO A 191 3.60 -0.42 11.91
CA PRO A 191 3.44 -1.51 12.87
C PRO A 191 2.25 -2.40 12.56
N PHE A 192 1.08 -1.80 12.30
CA PHE A 192 -0.13 -2.55 11.96
C PHE A 192 0.03 -3.37 10.68
N THR A 193 0.46 -2.74 9.60
CA THR A 193 0.65 -3.43 8.30
C THR A 193 1.74 -4.49 8.36
N TYR A 194 2.78 -4.28 9.16
CA TYR A 194 3.82 -5.27 9.43
C TYR A 194 3.28 -6.51 10.15
N PHE A 195 2.54 -6.31 11.24
CA PHE A 195 1.92 -7.44 11.96
C PHE A 195 0.94 -8.20 11.09
N LEU A 196 0.16 -7.50 10.26
CA LEU A 196 -0.76 -8.13 9.33
C LEU A 196 -0.02 -8.97 8.28
N ALA A 197 1.06 -8.43 7.67
CA ALA A 197 1.91 -9.19 6.75
C ALA A 197 2.55 -10.41 7.41
N LEU A 198 2.99 -10.27 8.66
CA LEU A 198 3.55 -11.36 9.46
C LEU A 198 2.52 -12.48 9.67
N LEU A 199 1.29 -12.14 10.05
CA LEU A 199 0.20 -13.10 10.21
C LEU A 199 -0.12 -13.82 8.90
N MET A 200 -0.22 -13.07 7.80
CA MET A 200 -0.45 -13.65 6.46
C MET A 200 0.67 -14.62 6.07
N LYS A 201 1.93 -14.28 6.34
CA LYS A 201 3.07 -15.14 6.05
C LYS A 201 3.03 -16.43 6.88
N TYR A 202 2.74 -16.33 8.17
CA TYR A 202 2.58 -17.50 9.04
C TYR A 202 1.45 -18.42 8.56
N GLU A 203 0.29 -17.88 8.22
CA GLU A 203 -0.81 -18.66 7.66
C GLU A 203 -0.39 -19.40 6.39
N ASN A 204 0.29 -18.73 5.44
CA ASN A 204 0.77 -19.34 4.21
C ASN A 204 1.78 -20.47 4.45
N VAL A 205 2.72 -20.27 5.38
CA VAL A 205 3.70 -21.31 5.77
C VAL A 205 2.97 -22.49 6.42
N PHE A 206 2.03 -22.24 7.33
CA PHE A 206 1.31 -23.27 8.05
C PHE A 206 0.32 -24.04 7.19
N LEU A 207 -0.27 -23.42 6.17
CA LEU A 207 -1.09 -24.10 5.18
C LEU A 207 -0.22 -25.08 4.36
N ARG A 208 0.95 -24.65 3.88
CA ARG A 208 1.91 -25.52 3.16
C ARG A 208 2.36 -26.72 3.99
N VAL A 209 2.81 -26.49 5.22
CA VAL A 209 3.17 -27.57 6.16
C VAL A 209 1.95 -28.45 6.46
N GLY A 210 0.78 -27.83 6.60
CA GLY A 210 -0.50 -28.49 6.90
C GLY A 210 -0.92 -29.48 5.82
N PHE A 211 -0.71 -29.17 4.54
CA PHE A 211 -1.01 -30.11 3.45
C PHE A 211 -0.23 -31.43 3.56
N ARG A 212 1.03 -31.38 4.02
CA ARG A 212 1.89 -32.58 4.10
C ARG A 212 1.76 -33.35 5.41
N PHE A 213 1.65 -32.65 6.54
CA PHE A 213 1.65 -33.27 7.87
C PHE A 213 0.24 -33.37 8.51
N LYS A 214 -0.84 -33.14 7.75
CA LYS A 214 -2.23 -33.15 8.27
C LYS A 214 -2.62 -34.42 9.02
N LYS A 215 -2.09 -35.57 8.59
CA LYS A 215 -2.38 -36.89 9.17
C LYS A 215 -1.73 -37.10 10.54
N ASP A 216 -0.60 -36.43 10.81
CA ASP A 216 0.07 -36.50 12.12
C ASP A 216 -0.03 -35.15 12.86
N ARG A 217 -1.09 -35.04 13.67
CA ARG A 217 -1.41 -33.84 14.47
C ARG A 217 -0.29 -33.45 15.44
N LYS A 218 0.45 -34.42 16.00
CA LYS A 218 1.55 -34.15 16.95
C LYS A 218 2.75 -33.56 16.22
N GLN A 219 3.12 -34.14 15.07
CA GLN A 219 4.22 -33.63 14.25
C GLN A 219 3.92 -32.23 13.71
N PHE A 220 2.70 -31.99 13.21
CA PHE A 220 2.29 -30.67 12.74
C PHE A 220 2.40 -29.59 13.82
N ARG A 221 2.01 -29.90 15.06
CA ARG A 221 2.07 -28.95 16.19
C ARG A 221 3.52 -28.66 16.60
N SER A 222 4.39 -29.67 16.57
CA SER A 222 5.82 -29.52 16.88
C SER A 222 6.52 -28.60 15.87
N ILE A 223 6.29 -28.82 14.57
CA ILE A 223 6.88 -28.00 13.49
C ILE A 223 6.41 -26.54 13.61
N LYS A 224 5.11 -26.31 13.85
CA LYS A 224 4.58 -24.95 14.07
C LYS A 224 5.29 -24.23 15.21
N ARG A 225 5.48 -24.90 16.35
CA ARG A 225 6.19 -24.31 17.50
C ARG A 225 7.64 -23.99 17.14
N LYS A 226 8.35 -24.89 16.45
CA LYS A 226 9.75 -24.64 16.05
C LYS A 226 9.85 -23.44 15.10
N ILE A 227 8.93 -23.30 14.14
CA ILE A 227 8.87 -22.15 13.23
C ILE A 227 8.61 -20.84 13.99
N ILE A 228 7.63 -20.80 14.89
CA ILE A 228 7.31 -19.60 15.68
C ILE A 228 8.50 -19.20 16.57
N LEU A 229 9.16 -20.17 17.22
CA LEU A 229 10.30 -19.94 18.10
C LEU A 229 11.57 -19.53 17.35
N THR A 230 11.74 -19.90 16.09
CA THR A 230 12.92 -19.47 15.31
C THR A 230 12.68 -18.15 14.61
N CYS A 231 11.49 -17.92 14.06
CA CYS A 231 11.19 -16.74 13.26
C CYS A 231 10.65 -15.55 14.06
N HIS A 232 10.02 -15.78 15.22
CA HIS A 232 9.44 -14.74 16.08
C HIS A 232 8.60 -13.70 15.30
N ILE A 233 8.99 -12.44 15.37
CA ILE A 233 8.35 -11.29 14.70
C ILE A 233 9.08 -10.96 13.39
N SER A 234 10.11 -11.74 12.99
CA SER A 234 10.91 -11.43 11.81
C SER A 234 10.25 -11.94 10.52
N LEU A 235 9.63 -11.00 9.80
CA LEU A 235 9.12 -11.25 8.44
C LEU A 235 10.25 -11.71 7.49
N SER A 236 11.47 -11.18 7.65
CA SER A 236 12.61 -11.57 6.82
C SER A 236 13.03 -13.03 7.02
N LYS A 237 13.08 -13.52 8.27
CA LYS A 237 13.36 -14.94 8.56
C LYS A 237 12.27 -15.85 7.97
N LEU A 238 11.00 -15.45 8.01
CA LEU A 238 9.91 -16.21 7.38
C LEU A 238 9.98 -16.19 5.85
N ASN A 239 10.35 -15.06 5.24
CA ASN A 239 10.53 -14.96 3.80
C ASN A 239 11.66 -15.88 3.33
N LYS A 240 12.80 -15.87 4.02
CA LYS A 240 13.91 -16.82 3.78
C LYS A 240 13.44 -18.26 3.88
N LEU A 241 12.84 -18.66 5.01
CA LEU A 241 12.31 -20.01 5.21
C LEU A 241 11.39 -20.45 4.05
N SER A 242 10.50 -19.57 3.60
CA SER A 242 9.50 -19.88 2.59
C SER A 242 10.03 -20.00 1.16
N ASN A 243 11.20 -19.44 0.88
CA ASN A 243 11.84 -19.38 -0.44
C ASN A 243 12.92 -20.46 -0.63
N ILE A 244 13.29 -21.18 0.43
CA ILE A 244 14.31 -22.24 0.36
C ILE A 244 13.76 -23.44 -0.43
N ASN A 245 14.62 -24.08 -1.22
CA ASN A 245 14.28 -25.21 -2.08
C ASN A 245 13.61 -26.37 -1.34
N SER A 246 13.87 -26.56 -0.03
CA SER A 246 13.19 -27.54 0.82
C SER A 246 11.68 -27.28 0.94
N PHE A 247 11.25 -26.02 0.90
CA PHE A 247 9.84 -25.64 0.90
C PHE A 247 9.15 -25.86 -0.47
N ASN A 248 9.92 -25.88 -1.57
CA ASN A 248 9.40 -25.96 -2.94
C ASN A 248 9.49 -27.36 -3.54
N HIS A 249 10.59 -28.09 -3.34
CA HIS A 249 10.84 -29.36 -4.04
C HIS A 249 10.64 -30.59 -3.17
N ILE A 250 11.04 -30.61 -1.89
CA ILE A 250 10.85 -31.77 -1.01
C ILE A 250 10.80 -31.32 0.46
N LEU A 251 9.62 -31.10 1.05
CA LEU A 251 9.47 -31.00 2.52
C LEU A 251 9.68 -32.39 3.18
N LYS A 252 10.90 -32.94 3.21
CA LYS A 252 11.22 -33.98 4.20
C LYS A 252 11.35 -33.31 5.56
N LYS A 253 10.95 -34.02 6.61
CA LYS A 253 10.98 -33.49 7.99
C LYS A 253 12.40 -33.08 8.39
N GLU A 254 13.39 -33.87 8.01
CA GLU A 254 14.83 -33.64 8.24
C GLU A 254 15.28 -32.33 7.60
N ASP A 255 15.13 -32.19 6.27
CA ASP A 255 15.47 -30.96 5.54
C ASP A 255 14.84 -29.69 6.15
N LEU A 256 13.60 -29.79 6.63
CA LEU A 256 12.87 -28.67 7.25
C LEU A 256 13.43 -28.33 8.65
N LEU A 257 13.83 -29.33 9.43
CA LEU A 257 14.41 -29.14 10.76
C LEU A 257 15.84 -28.61 10.66
N ASP A 258 16.61 -29.07 9.67
CA ASP A 258 17.97 -28.62 9.37
C ASP A 258 17.96 -27.15 8.94
N THR A 259 17.04 -26.78 8.04
CA THR A 259 16.85 -25.38 7.64
C THR A 259 16.52 -24.49 8.85
N ILE A 260 15.65 -24.96 9.75
CA ILE A 260 15.28 -24.22 10.97
C ILE A 260 16.47 -24.09 11.94
N GLU A 261 17.39 -25.04 11.95
CA GLU A 261 18.62 -25.00 12.76
C GLU A 261 19.68 -24.07 12.15
N GLU A 262 19.87 -24.06 10.83
CA GLU A 262 20.72 -23.08 10.13
C GLU A 262 20.24 -21.64 10.35
N MET A 263 18.93 -21.40 10.47
CA MET A 263 18.41 -20.06 10.76
C MET A 263 18.52 -19.64 12.23
N LYS A 264 18.86 -20.56 13.14
CA LYS A 264 19.17 -20.24 14.54
C LYS A 264 20.63 -19.81 14.73
N SER A 265 21.54 -20.22 13.85
CA SER A 265 22.95 -19.80 13.87
C SER A 265 23.22 -18.45 13.18
N LEU A 266 22.18 -17.85 12.57
CA LEU A 266 22.15 -16.51 11.94
C LEU A 266 21.38 -15.48 12.77
#